data_AF-A0A2N1QCX9-F1
#
_entry.id   AF-A0A2N1QCX9-F1
#
_cell.length_a   1.000
_cell.length_b   1.000
_cell.length_c   1.000
_cell.angle_alpha   90.00
_cell.angle_beta   90.00
_cell.angle_gamma   90.00
#
_symmetry.space_group_name_H-M   'P 1'
#
loop_
_entity.id
_entity.type
_entity.pdbx_description
1 polymer ?
#
loop_
_entity_poly.entity_id
_entity_poly.type
_entity_poly.pdbx_seq_one_letter_code
_entity_poly.pdbx_strand_id
1 'polypeptide(L)'
;MLKIKSMYYFDGFNKFNTFSEFLDKLSWKIERQLLKDRVAIYQSLPIYQELKKEFNSKMITIWPLKEEEVITWFDTLFLMRRLFFELFKSGIKSENIHIIMEYPLIFGNHMRTDYLLVYERCIIVLEFGMFNQDERRSEERYTKKLQESISHRQIIANMVDKSVDVTNYVMIYRPEFDRVHSNFNQENIDYNNSEITLLSKFIQSKIKNQENLLALYQLEKLNIY
;
A
#
# COMPACT_ATOMS: atom_id res chain seq x y z
N MET A 1 -14.59 21.63 4.39
CA MET A 1 -13.42 20.82 3.97
C MET A 1 -13.94 19.44 3.58
N LEU A 2 -13.78 19.03 2.33
CA LEU A 2 -14.22 17.70 1.86
C LEU A 2 -13.40 16.64 2.58
N LYS A 3 -14.07 15.75 3.33
CA LYS A 3 -13.42 14.68 4.08
C LYS A 3 -13.36 13.44 3.20
N ILE A 4 -12.16 13.06 2.77
CA ILE A 4 -11.95 11.78 2.06
C ILE A 4 -12.31 10.65 3.03
N LYS A 5 -13.22 9.77 2.63
CA LYS A 5 -13.58 8.59 3.43
C LYS A 5 -12.49 7.53 3.25
N SER A 6 -11.89 7.10 4.36
CA SER A 6 -10.88 6.04 4.43
C SER A 6 -10.72 5.59 5.88
N MET A 7 -9.93 4.53 6.11
CA MET A 7 -9.52 4.19 7.48
C MET A 7 -8.56 5.26 8.02
N TYR A 8 -7.45 5.47 7.32
CA TYR A 8 -6.49 6.53 7.60
C TYR A 8 -6.20 7.36 6.36
N TYR A 9 -5.84 8.62 6.60
CA TYR A 9 -5.36 9.56 5.60
C TYR A 9 -4.09 10.21 6.12
N PHE A 10 -3.01 10.03 5.39
CA PHE A 10 -1.71 10.63 5.71
C PHE A 10 -1.36 11.64 4.64
N ASP A 11 -1.11 12.85 5.09
CA ASP A 11 -0.67 13.97 4.28
C ASP A 11 0.86 14.02 4.32
N GLY A 12 1.48 13.27 3.41
CA GLY A 12 2.92 13.09 3.33
C GLY A 12 3.47 11.88 4.09
N PHE A 13 4.65 11.43 3.68
CA PHE A 13 5.29 10.22 4.23
C PHE A 13 5.73 10.38 5.68
N ASN A 14 6.03 11.61 6.13
CA ASN A 14 6.40 11.85 7.52
C ASN A 14 5.29 11.45 8.48
N LYS A 15 4.03 11.85 8.21
CA LYS A 15 2.88 11.47 9.04
C LYS A 15 2.66 9.95 9.03
N PHE A 16 2.80 9.32 7.88
CA PHE A 16 2.74 7.86 7.76
C PHE A 16 3.85 7.16 8.56
N ASN A 17 5.09 7.64 8.47
CA ASN A 17 6.23 7.06 9.15
C ASN A 17 6.14 7.24 10.66
N THR A 18 5.64 8.37 11.15
CA THR A 18 5.35 8.55 12.58
C THR A 18 4.27 7.58 13.05
N PHE A 19 3.19 7.45 12.30
CA PHE A 19 2.12 6.50 12.63
C PHE A 19 2.61 5.06 12.69
N SER A 20 3.45 4.64 11.75
CA SER A 20 3.94 3.27 11.61
C SER A 20 5.22 2.95 12.41
N GLU A 21 5.73 3.90 13.22
CA GLU A 21 6.95 3.73 14.02
C GLU A 21 6.86 2.58 15.05
N PHE A 22 5.64 2.21 15.46
CA PHE A 22 5.42 1.08 16.35
C PHE A 22 5.99 -0.24 15.80
N LEU A 23 6.06 -0.39 14.47
CA LEU A 23 6.61 -1.58 13.82
C LEU A 23 8.10 -1.75 14.14
N ASP A 24 8.86 -0.65 14.19
CA ASP A 24 10.28 -0.69 14.55
C ASP A 24 10.45 -1.03 16.04
N LYS A 25 9.59 -0.46 16.90
CA LYS A 25 9.58 -0.75 18.36
C LYS A 25 9.25 -2.21 18.65
N LEU A 26 8.39 -2.82 17.83
CA LEU A 26 8.07 -4.25 17.91
C LEU A 26 9.13 -5.13 17.22
N SER A 27 10.08 -4.54 16.50
CA SER A 27 10.96 -5.26 15.58
C SER A 27 10.16 -6.19 14.66
N TRP A 28 9.11 -5.64 14.04
CA TRP A 28 8.15 -6.40 13.24
C TRP A 28 8.84 -7.19 12.14
N LYS A 29 8.33 -8.40 11.89
CA LYS A 29 8.82 -9.31 10.85
C LYS A 29 7.62 -9.85 10.09
N ILE A 30 7.77 -9.99 8.77
CA ILE A 30 6.76 -10.63 7.94
C ILE A 30 6.92 -12.13 8.12
N GLU A 31 6.06 -12.74 8.93
CA GLU A 31 6.23 -14.14 9.34
C GLU A 31 5.57 -15.13 8.38
N ARG A 32 6.16 -16.32 8.24
CA ARG A 32 5.60 -17.41 7.43
C ARG A 32 4.44 -18.16 8.09
N GLN A 33 4.23 -17.96 9.39
CA GLN A 33 3.16 -18.61 10.14
C GLN A 33 1.78 -18.23 9.59
N LEU A 34 0.80 -19.11 9.76
CA LEU A 34 -0.57 -18.84 9.34
C LEU A 34 -1.09 -17.58 10.02
N LEU A 35 -1.85 -16.76 9.30
CA LEU A 35 -2.37 -15.50 9.84
C LEU A 35 -3.14 -15.71 11.15
N LYS A 36 -3.89 -16.81 11.29
CA LYS A 36 -4.59 -17.18 12.52
C LYS A 36 -3.65 -17.37 13.72
N ASP A 37 -2.51 -18.03 13.51
CA ASP A 37 -1.51 -18.23 14.55
C ASP A 37 -0.84 -16.91 14.93
N ARG A 38 -0.68 -16.01 13.96
CA ARG A 38 -0.15 -14.65 14.19
C ARG A 38 -1.15 -13.80 14.98
N VAL A 39 -2.44 -13.87 14.65
CA VAL A 39 -3.51 -13.21 15.43
C VAL A 39 -3.47 -13.64 16.89
N ALA A 40 -3.37 -14.94 17.17
CA ALA A 40 -3.35 -15.46 18.55
C ALA A 40 -2.25 -14.81 19.42
N ILE A 41 -1.12 -14.43 18.82
CA ILE A 41 0.02 -13.81 19.49
C ILE A 41 -0.12 -12.29 19.58
N TYR A 42 -0.54 -11.64 18.49
CA TYR A 42 -0.47 -10.18 18.39
C TYR A 42 -1.77 -9.47 18.73
N GLN A 43 -2.89 -10.19 18.87
CA GLN A 43 -4.20 -9.58 19.12
C GLN A 43 -4.24 -8.73 20.40
N SER A 44 -3.43 -9.03 21.41
CA SER A 44 -3.40 -8.26 22.66
C SER A 44 -2.62 -6.94 22.56
N LEU A 45 -1.95 -6.67 21.44
CA LEU A 45 -1.20 -5.42 21.28
C LEU A 45 -2.16 -4.21 21.26
N PRO A 46 -1.85 -3.11 21.97
CA PRO A 46 -2.71 -1.92 21.97
C PRO A 46 -3.00 -1.38 20.57
N ILE A 47 -1.98 -1.31 19.71
CA ILE A 47 -2.12 -0.83 18.33
C ILE A 47 -2.98 -1.76 17.47
N TYR A 48 -2.95 -3.08 17.72
CA TYR A 48 -3.83 -4.03 17.04
C TYR A 48 -5.29 -3.71 17.32
N GLN A 49 -5.63 -3.48 18.59
CA GLN A 49 -6.99 -3.10 19.00
C GLN A 49 -7.39 -1.71 18.50
N GLU A 50 -6.43 -0.78 18.43
CA GLU A 50 -6.66 0.56 17.87
C GLU A 50 -7.04 0.50 16.40
N LEU A 51 -6.29 -0.23 15.56
CA LEU A 51 -6.62 -0.38 14.14
C LEU A 51 -8.01 -1.00 13.94
N LYS A 52 -8.34 -2.03 14.73
CA LYS A 52 -9.68 -2.65 14.69
C LYS A 52 -10.78 -1.65 15.01
N LYS A 53 -10.59 -0.87 16.08
CA LYS A 53 -11.55 0.15 16.50
C LYS A 53 -11.71 1.22 15.42
N GLU A 54 -10.60 1.68 14.83
CA GLU A 54 -10.63 2.69 13.78
C GLU A 54 -11.41 2.17 12.56
N PHE A 55 -11.10 0.97 12.07
CA PHE A 55 -11.80 0.35 10.94
C PHE A 55 -13.32 0.29 11.17
N ASN A 56 -13.74 -0.22 12.32
CA ASN A 56 -15.16 -0.35 12.66
C ASN A 56 -15.85 1.03 12.79
N SER A 57 -15.15 2.01 13.37
CA SER A 57 -15.70 3.36 13.57
C SER A 57 -15.91 4.14 12.26
N LYS A 58 -15.10 3.89 11.23
CA LYS A 58 -15.16 4.62 9.95
C LYS A 58 -16.23 4.09 9.01
N MET A 59 -16.77 2.90 9.28
CA MET A 59 -17.79 2.23 8.45
C MET A 59 -17.43 2.25 6.96
N ILE A 60 -16.19 1.88 6.64
CA ILE A 60 -15.65 1.90 5.26
C ILE A 60 -16.16 0.74 4.42
N THR A 61 -16.62 -0.34 5.03
CA THR A 61 -17.26 -1.46 4.34
C THR A 61 -18.43 -2.00 5.15
N ILE A 62 -19.30 -2.76 4.49
CA ILE A 62 -20.38 -3.52 5.14
C ILE A 62 -19.89 -4.88 5.65
N TRP A 63 -18.73 -5.33 5.18
CA TRP A 63 -18.18 -6.62 5.55
C TRP A 63 -17.53 -6.55 6.93
N PRO A 64 -17.74 -7.56 7.79
CA PRO A 64 -17.08 -7.59 9.09
C PRO A 64 -15.57 -7.73 8.89
N LEU A 65 -14.81 -7.01 9.73
CA LEU A 65 -13.35 -7.13 9.79
C LEU A 65 -12.96 -8.56 10.15
N LYS A 66 -12.09 -9.17 9.37
CA LYS A 66 -11.42 -10.41 9.76
C LYS A 66 -10.19 -10.06 10.60
N GLU A 67 -9.99 -10.77 11.70
CA GLU A 67 -8.86 -10.53 12.61
C GLU A 67 -7.50 -10.63 11.89
N GLU A 68 -7.40 -11.53 10.91
CA GLU A 68 -6.22 -11.71 10.08
C GLU A 68 -5.86 -10.47 9.25
N GLU A 69 -6.83 -9.62 8.89
CA GLU A 69 -6.59 -8.41 8.09
C GLU A 69 -5.72 -7.41 8.85
N VAL A 70 -5.85 -7.35 10.18
CA VAL A 70 -5.02 -6.48 11.02
C VAL A 70 -3.55 -6.88 10.95
N ILE A 71 -3.26 -8.19 10.89
CA ILE A 71 -1.90 -8.68 10.69
C ILE A 71 -1.37 -8.27 9.30
N THR A 72 -2.20 -8.37 8.27
CA THR A 72 -1.80 -7.94 6.92
C THR A 72 -1.58 -6.42 6.83
N TRP A 73 -2.27 -5.62 7.64
CA TRP A 73 -1.97 -4.19 7.75
C TRP A 73 -0.58 -3.96 8.32
N PHE A 74 -0.16 -4.68 9.36
CA PHE A 74 1.18 -4.52 9.90
C PHE A 74 2.25 -4.88 8.85
N ASP A 75 2.06 -5.97 8.11
CA ASP A 75 2.97 -6.38 7.03
C ASP A 75 3.05 -5.32 5.92
N THR A 76 1.90 -4.82 5.45
CA THR A 76 1.87 -3.83 4.37
C THR A 76 2.34 -2.45 4.82
N LEU A 77 2.06 -2.03 6.05
CA LEU A 77 2.63 -0.83 6.65
C LEU A 77 4.16 -0.93 6.70
N PHE A 78 4.71 -2.10 7.06
CA PHE A 78 6.15 -2.34 7.08
C PHE A 78 6.78 -2.26 5.67
N LEU A 79 6.13 -2.85 4.66
CA LEU A 79 6.56 -2.75 3.26
C LEU A 79 6.49 -1.31 2.74
N MET A 80 5.43 -0.58 3.08
CA MET A 80 5.26 0.83 2.72
C MET A 80 6.35 1.72 3.34
N ARG A 81 6.78 1.46 4.59
CA ARG A 81 7.93 2.15 5.19
C ARG A 81 9.20 1.95 4.35
N ARG A 82 9.47 0.70 3.93
CA ARG A 82 10.64 0.38 3.08
C ARG A 82 10.54 1.05 1.72
N LEU A 83 9.35 1.07 1.11
CA LEU A 83 9.10 1.78 -0.14
C LEU A 83 9.40 3.28 -0.02
N PHE A 84 8.94 3.93 1.05
CA PHE A 84 9.16 5.35 1.26
C PHE A 84 10.62 5.69 1.52
N PHE A 85 11.36 4.79 2.17
CA PHE A 85 12.80 4.91 2.29
C PHE A 85 13.50 4.84 0.92
N GLU A 86 13.10 3.90 0.05
CA GLU A 86 13.65 3.81 -1.31
C GLU A 86 13.28 5.02 -2.19
N LEU A 87 12.05 5.53 -2.08
CA LEU A 87 11.64 6.76 -2.77
C LEU A 87 12.45 7.97 -2.28
N PHE A 88 12.69 8.08 -0.97
CA PHE A 88 13.53 9.13 -0.41
C PHE A 88 14.96 9.08 -0.95
N LYS A 89 15.59 7.89 -0.98
CA LYS A 89 16.93 7.70 -1.57
C LYS A 89 17.01 8.13 -3.02
N SER A 90 15.92 7.98 -3.77
CA SER A 90 15.85 8.37 -5.17
C SER A 90 15.63 9.87 -5.41
N GLY A 91 15.57 10.69 -4.35
CA GLY A 91 15.42 12.14 -4.44
C GLY A 91 13.98 12.63 -4.60
N ILE A 92 12.97 11.75 -4.45
CA ILE A 92 11.57 12.16 -4.49
C ILE A 92 11.19 12.89 -3.21
N LYS A 93 10.80 14.16 -3.36
CA LYS A 93 10.22 14.97 -2.29
C LYS A 93 8.80 14.48 -2.03
N SER A 94 8.66 13.63 -1.04
CA SER A 94 7.44 12.89 -0.73
C SER A 94 6.42 13.64 0.13
N GLU A 95 6.69 14.91 0.41
CA GLU A 95 5.79 15.80 1.14
C GLU A 95 4.46 16.04 0.41
N ASN A 96 4.45 15.88 -0.91
CA ASN A 96 3.26 16.08 -1.76
C ASN A 96 2.50 14.78 -2.09
N ILE A 97 2.92 13.64 -1.54
CA ILE A 97 2.24 12.36 -1.78
C ILE A 97 1.29 12.10 -0.62
N HIS A 98 -0.01 12.10 -0.89
CA HIS A 98 -1.01 11.68 0.07
C HIS A 98 -1.18 10.16 0.03
N ILE A 99 -1.30 9.55 1.21
CA ILE A 99 -1.49 8.11 1.38
C ILE A 99 -2.84 7.87 2.01
N ILE A 100 -3.70 7.15 1.31
CA ILE A 100 -5.05 6.83 1.76
C ILE A 100 -5.07 5.32 2.02
N MET A 101 -5.16 4.92 3.27
CA MET A 101 -5.21 3.51 3.64
C MET A 101 -6.66 3.05 3.73
N GLU A 102 -6.96 1.90 3.12
CA GLU A 102 -8.27 1.25 3.15
C GLU A 102 -9.37 2.19 2.62
N TYR A 103 -9.28 2.52 1.33
CA TYR A 103 -10.23 3.40 0.65
C TYR A 103 -11.45 2.62 0.14
N PRO A 104 -12.68 3.05 0.49
CA PRO A 104 -13.89 2.34 0.11
C PRO A 104 -14.32 2.66 -1.33
N LEU A 105 -14.62 1.62 -2.11
CA LEU A 105 -15.15 1.74 -3.46
C LEU A 105 -16.68 1.69 -3.40
N ILE A 106 -17.31 2.87 -3.40
CA ILE A 106 -18.77 3.01 -3.22
C ILE A 106 -19.57 2.18 -4.23
N PHE A 107 -19.17 2.19 -5.51
CA PHE A 107 -19.83 1.41 -6.57
C PHE A 107 -19.11 0.09 -6.88
N GLY A 108 -18.21 -0.35 -6.01
CA GLY A 108 -17.45 -1.59 -6.14
C GLY A 108 -17.93 -2.68 -5.20
N ASN A 109 -19.24 -2.86 -4.99
CA ASN A 109 -19.79 -3.88 -4.06
C ASN A 109 -19.22 -3.79 -2.63
N HIS A 110 -18.97 -2.57 -2.14
CA HIS A 110 -18.36 -2.32 -0.83
C HIS A 110 -16.97 -2.93 -0.65
N MET A 111 -16.26 -3.18 -1.77
CA MET A 111 -14.84 -3.48 -1.79
C MET A 111 -14.03 -2.25 -1.38
N ARG A 112 -12.75 -2.49 -1.13
CA ARG A 112 -11.79 -1.50 -0.66
C ARG A 112 -10.44 -1.80 -1.27
N THR A 113 -9.66 -0.75 -1.48
CA THR A 113 -8.26 -0.86 -1.92
C THR A 113 -7.35 -0.78 -0.72
N ASP A 114 -6.26 -1.56 -0.70
CA ASP A 114 -5.29 -1.51 0.40
C ASP A 114 -4.76 -0.08 0.59
N TYR A 115 -4.25 0.54 -0.48
CA TYR A 115 -3.78 1.93 -0.46
C TYR A 115 -4.12 2.68 -1.75
N LEU A 116 -4.36 4.00 -1.64
CA LEU A 116 -4.20 4.94 -2.74
C LEU A 116 -3.00 5.85 -2.45
N LEU A 117 -2.12 6.00 -3.43
CA LEU A 117 -1.10 7.05 -3.42
C LEU A 117 -1.54 8.14 -4.39
N VAL A 118 -1.68 9.36 -3.87
CA VAL A 118 -2.15 10.50 -4.65
C VAL A 118 -1.05 11.53 -4.74
N TYR A 119 -0.68 11.90 -5.97
CA TYR A 119 0.30 12.93 -6.26
C TYR A 119 -0.21 13.79 -7.41
N GLU A 120 -0.47 15.06 -7.15
CA GLU A 120 -1.04 16.00 -8.14
C GLU A 120 -2.29 15.40 -8.80
N ARG A 121 -2.29 15.25 -10.12
CA ARG A 121 -3.37 14.63 -10.91
C ARG A 121 -3.14 13.15 -11.18
N CYS A 122 -2.43 12.45 -10.30
CA CYS A 122 -2.18 11.01 -10.40
C CYS A 122 -2.69 10.28 -9.16
N ILE A 123 -3.48 9.23 -9.37
CA ILE A 123 -3.92 8.29 -8.33
C ILE A 123 -3.36 6.91 -8.68
N ILE A 124 -2.59 6.34 -7.77
CA ILE A 124 -2.07 4.98 -7.88
C ILE A 124 -2.85 4.11 -6.90
N VAL A 125 -3.63 3.17 -7.43
CA VAL A 125 -4.27 2.10 -6.67
C VAL A 125 -3.24 1.03 -6.37
N LEU A 126 -2.85 0.89 -5.11
CA LEU A 126 -1.82 -0.04 -4.68
C LEU A 126 -2.43 -1.18 -3.86
N GLU A 127 -2.21 -2.41 -4.31
CA GLU A 127 -2.68 -3.63 -3.65
C GLU A 127 -1.48 -4.53 -3.29
N PHE A 128 -1.57 -5.22 -2.16
CA PHE A 128 -0.52 -6.12 -1.68
C PHE A 128 -1.01 -7.56 -1.56
N GLY A 129 -0.33 -8.51 -2.19
CA GLY A 129 -0.63 -9.93 -2.05
C GLY A 129 0.49 -10.68 -1.34
N MET A 130 0.17 -11.42 -0.28
CA MET A 130 1.15 -12.37 0.27
C MET A 130 1.15 -13.65 -0.56
N PHE A 131 2.33 -14.07 -1.00
CA PHE A 131 2.56 -15.35 -1.64
C PHE A 131 2.51 -16.47 -0.57
N ASN A 132 1.55 -17.39 -0.71
CA ASN A 132 1.50 -18.59 0.12
C ASN A 132 2.40 -19.66 -0.49
N GLN A 133 3.10 -20.43 0.36
CA GLN A 133 4.04 -21.50 -0.04
C GLN A 133 3.39 -22.68 -0.80
N ASP A 134 2.08 -22.66 -1.00
CA ASP A 134 1.33 -23.68 -1.74
C ASP A 134 1.31 -23.28 -3.25
N GLU A 135 2.42 -23.56 -3.93
CA GLU A 135 2.80 -23.02 -5.26
C GLU A 135 1.76 -23.21 -6.38
N ARG A 136 0.92 -24.25 -6.32
CA ARG A 136 -0.12 -24.46 -7.35
C ARG A 136 -1.28 -23.48 -7.26
N ARG A 137 -1.51 -22.86 -6.09
CA ARG A 137 -2.60 -21.90 -5.86
C ARG A 137 -2.14 -20.45 -5.94
N SER A 138 -0.83 -20.20 -6.04
CA SER A 138 -0.27 -18.85 -5.99
C SER A 138 -0.40 -18.09 -7.30
N GLU A 139 -0.27 -18.76 -8.45
CA GLU A 139 -0.48 -18.11 -9.76
C GLU A 139 -1.94 -17.67 -9.94
N GLU A 140 -2.90 -18.56 -9.66
CA GLU A 140 -4.33 -18.21 -9.72
C GLU A 140 -4.68 -17.05 -8.77
N ARG A 141 -4.10 -17.05 -7.56
CA ARG A 141 -4.31 -15.96 -6.59
C ARG A 141 -3.68 -14.65 -7.07
N TYR A 142 -2.52 -14.70 -7.71
CA TYR A 142 -1.89 -13.53 -8.32
C TYR A 142 -2.78 -12.94 -9.41
N THR A 143 -3.20 -13.77 -10.37
CA THR A 143 -4.09 -13.34 -11.46
C THR A 143 -5.39 -12.75 -10.92
N LYS A 144 -5.96 -13.35 -9.88
CA LYS A 144 -7.16 -12.83 -9.22
C LYS A 144 -6.94 -11.46 -8.59
N LYS A 145 -5.86 -11.28 -7.80
CA LYS A 145 -5.52 -9.97 -7.20
C LYS A 145 -5.25 -8.90 -8.27
N LEU A 146 -4.60 -9.28 -9.37
CA LEU A 146 -4.38 -8.37 -10.49
C LEU A 146 -5.70 -7.94 -11.14
N GLN A 147 -6.63 -8.87 -11.36
CA GLN A 147 -7.96 -8.57 -11.89
C GLN A 147 -8.78 -7.69 -10.93
N GLU A 148 -8.72 -7.95 -9.63
CA GLU A 148 -9.34 -7.11 -8.60
C GLU A 148 -8.78 -5.69 -8.65
N SER A 149 -7.45 -5.54 -8.65
CA SER A 149 -6.76 -4.24 -8.74
C SER A 149 -7.10 -3.46 -10.01
N ILE A 150 -7.18 -4.14 -11.17
CA ILE A 150 -7.61 -3.52 -12.44
C ILE A 150 -9.05 -3.04 -12.35
N SER A 151 -9.92 -3.82 -11.71
CA SER A 151 -11.33 -3.44 -11.49
C SER A 151 -11.43 -2.22 -10.57
N HIS A 152 -10.68 -2.20 -9.48
CA HIS A 152 -10.61 -1.07 -8.55
C HIS A 152 -10.15 0.22 -9.25
N ARG A 153 -9.09 0.14 -10.06
CA ARG A 153 -8.62 1.24 -10.91
C ARG A 153 -9.73 1.76 -11.83
N GLN A 154 -10.42 0.86 -12.54
CA GLN A 154 -11.44 1.25 -13.50
C GLN A 154 -12.61 1.96 -12.82
N ILE A 155 -13.03 1.46 -11.65
CA ILE A 155 -14.09 2.06 -10.84
C ILE A 155 -13.69 3.50 -10.46
N ILE A 156 -12.49 3.71 -9.93
CA ILE A 156 -12.01 5.05 -9.56
C ILE A 156 -11.88 5.95 -10.80
N ALA A 157 -11.27 5.45 -11.88
CA ALA A 157 -11.08 6.20 -13.12
C ALA A 157 -12.39 6.70 -13.74
N ASN A 158 -13.48 5.94 -13.58
CA ASN A 158 -14.80 6.33 -14.07
C ASN A 158 -15.49 7.40 -13.21
N MET A 159 -15.03 7.63 -11.97
CA MET A 159 -15.66 8.55 -11.01
C MET A 159 -14.94 9.89 -10.89
N VAL A 160 -13.68 9.95 -11.31
CA VAL A 160 -12.87 11.17 -11.25
C VAL A 160 -12.87 11.89 -12.60
N ASP A 161 -12.38 13.13 -12.59
CA ASP A 161 -12.22 13.91 -13.81
C ASP A 161 -11.24 13.21 -14.78
N LYS A 162 -11.51 13.28 -16.10
CA LYS A 162 -10.69 12.62 -17.13
C LYS A 162 -9.24 13.12 -17.19
N SER A 163 -8.96 14.29 -16.62
CA SER A 163 -7.60 14.84 -16.51
C SER A 163 -6.78 14.22 -15.39
N VAL A 164 -7.39 13.42 -14.52
CA VAL A 164 -6.72 12.67 -13.46
C VAL A 164 -6.27 11.31 -14.01
N ASP A 165 -4.97 11.05 -14.00
CA ASP A 165 -4.39 9.75 -14.34
C ASP A 165 -4.66 8.78 -13.19
N VAL A 166 -5.31 7.65 -13.49
CA VAL A 166 -5.59 6.60 -12.51
C VAL A 166 -4.96 5.30 -12.98
N THR A 167 -3.98 4.83 -12.22
CA THR A 167 -3.21 3.62 -12.51
C THR A 167 -3.25 2.65 -11.34
N ASN A 168 -2.80 1.42 -11.53
CA ASN A 168 -2.72 0.44 -10.46
C ASN A 168 -1.40 -0.31 -10.45
N TYR A 169 -1.05 -0.81 -9.27
CA TYR A 169 0.09 -1.67 -9.06
C TYR A 169 -0.27 -2.74 -8.03
N VAL A 170 0.13 -3.98 -8.30
CA VAL A 170 0.00 -5.09 -7.34
C VAL A 170 1.40 -5.54 -6.97
N MET A 171 1.74 -5.44 -5.70
CA MET A 171 3.00 -5.98 -5.18
C MET A 171 2.74 -7.33 -4.52
N ILE A 172 3.49 -8.35 -4.94
CA ILE A 172 3.49 -9.65 -4.26
C ILE A 172 4.68 -9.71 -3.32
N TYR A 173 4.43 -10.09 -2.08
CA TYR A 173 5.48 -10.23 -1.07
C TYR A 173 5.49 -11.63 -0.49
N ARG A 174 6.67 -12.05 -0.03
CA ARG A 174 6.93 -13.36 0.58
C ARG A 174 7.21 -13.20 2.07
N PRO A 175 6.92 -14.21 2.90
CA PRO A 175 7.29 -14.17 4.31
C PRO A 175 8.81 -14.21 4.49
N GLU A 176 9.35 -13.33 5.32
CA GLU A 176 10.78 -13.10 5.52
C GLU A 176 11.35 -13.82 6.74
N PHE A 177 10.49 -14.19 7.69
CA PHE A 177 10.92 -14.75 8.97
C PHE A 177 10.09 -15.98 9.35
N ASP A 178 10.76 -16.93 9.96
CA ASP A 178 10.11 -18.06 10.62
C ASP A 178 10.26 -17.93 12.13
N ARG A 179 9.15 -17.66 12.81
CA ARG A 179 9.13 -17.53 14.26
C ARG A 179 9.48 -18.83 14.98
N VAL A 180 9.10 -19.99 14.43
CA VAL A 180 9.29 -21.29 15.10
C VAL A 180 10.77 -21.66 15.16
N HIS A 181 11.49 -21.50 14.05
CA HIS A 181 12.93 -21.79 13.98
C HIS A 181 13.81 -20.55 14.24
N SER A 182 13.18 -19.38 14.46
CA SER A 182 13.84 -18.10 14.71
C SER A 182 14.90 -17.72 13.67
N ASN A 183 14.64 -18.00 12.39
CA ASN A 183 15.56 -17.70 11.30
C ASN A 183 14.91 -16.81 10.22
N PHE A 184 15.76 -16.03 9.56
CA PHE A 184 15.37 -15.21 8.42
C PHE A 184 15.58 -16.00 7.12
N ASN A 185 14.64 -15.84 6.19
CA ASN A 185 14.78 -16.33 4.83
C ASN A 185 15.33 -15.20 3.96
N GLN A 186 16.65 -15.24 3.70
CA GLN A 186 17.34 -14.19 2.94
C GLN A 186 16.81 -14.07 1.51
N GLU A 187 16.50 -15.19 0.85
CA GLU A 187 15.94 -15.19 -0.51
C GLU A 187 14.62 -14.41 -0.58
N ASN A 188 13.74 -14.61 0.41
CA ASN A 188 12.46 -13.89 0.48
C ASN A 188 12.64 -12.40 0.82
N ILE A 189 13.62 -12.06 1.66
CA ILE A 189 13.98 -10.66 1.95
C ILE A 189 14.46 -9.97 0.67
N ASP A 190 15.38 -10.61 -0.05
CA ASP A 190 15.95 -10.09 -1.29
C ASP A 190 14.88 -9.95 -2.38
N TYR A 191 13.96 -10.92 -2.48
CA TYR A 191 12.79 -10.86 -3.34
C TYR A 191 11.90 -9.65 -2.99
N ASN A 192 11.52 -9.47 -1.72
CA ASN A 192 10.68 -8.34 -1.33
C ASN A 192 11.37 -7.00 -1.58
N ASN A 193 12.70 -6.91 -1.35
CA ASN A 193 13.49 -5.73 -1.67
C ASN A 193 13.49 -5.41 -3.17
N SER A 194 13.57 -6.43 -4.03
CA SER A 194 13.54 -6.23 -5.48
C SER A 194 12.16 -5.75 -5.93
N GLU A 195 11.08 -6.32 -5.41
CA GLU A 195 9.70 -5.88 -5.66
C GLU A 195 9.46 -4.43 -5.19
N ILE A 196 9.98 -4.06 -4.01
CA ILE A 196 9.95 -2.66 -3.53
C ILE A 196 10.70 -1.74 -4.50
N THR A 197 11.84 -2.17 -5.02
CA THR A 197 12.62 -1.39 -5.98
C THR A 197 11.84 -1.19 -7.29
N LEU A 198 11.13 -2.21 -7.76
CA LEU A 198 10.28 -2.13 -8.95
C LEU A 198 9.10 -1.17 -8.73
N LEU A 199 8.40 -1.27 -7.59
CA LEU A 199 7.33 -0.36 -7.23
C LEU A 199 7.83 1.09 -7.09
N SER A 200 8.99 1.30 -6.48
CA SER A 200 9.62 2.61 -6.35
C SER A 200 9.89 3.24 -7.73
N LYS A 201 10.51 2.49 -8.65
CA LYS A 201 10.73 2.94 -10.04
C LYS A 201 9.43 3.24 -10.78
N PHE A 202 8.39 2.43 -10.57
CA PHE A 202 7.08 2.69 -11.15
C PHE A 202 6.50 4.02 -10.65
N ILE A 203 6.47 4.25 -9.34
CA ILE A 203 5.98 5.50 -8.74
C ILE A 203 6.80 6.70 -9.22
N GLN A 204 8.14 6.59 -9.26
CA GLN A 204 9.02 7.63 -9.79
C GLN A 204 8.65 8.01 -11.23
N SER A 205 8.38 7.03 -12.09
CA SER A 205 7.97 7.29 -13.47
C SER A 205 6.67 8.10 -13.54
N LYS A 206 5.71 7.81 -12.65
CA LYS A 206 4.43 8.51 -12.58
C LYS A 206 4.58 9.94 -12.09
N ILE A 207 5.40 10.14 -11.05
CA ILE A 207 5.72 11.47 -10.53
C ILE A 207 6.41 12.31 -11.59
N LYS A 208 7.45 11.78 -12.25
CA LYS A 208 8.15 12.47 -13.34
C LYS A 208 7.21 12.85 -14.48
N ASN A 209 6.24 11.99 -14.81
CA ASN A 209 5.24 12.33 -15.83
C ASN A 209 4.36 13.51 -15.40
N GLN A 210 3.97 13.61 -14.13
CA GLN A 210 3.22 14.77 -13.62
C GLN A 210 4.08 16.04 -13.58
N GLU A 211 5.32 15.94 -13.13
CA GLU A 211 6.28 17.06 -13.15
C GLU A 211 6.51 17.59 -14.56
N ASN A 212 6.60 16.68 -15.54
CA ASN A 212 6.69 17.05 -16.94
C ASN A 212 5.47 17.81 -17.45
N LEU A 213 4.30 17.74 -16.79
CA LEU A 213 3.09 18.46 -17.18
C LEU A 213 2.94 19.82 -16.46
N LEU A 214 3.86 20.17 -15.56
CA LEU A 214 3.83 21.46 -14.86
C LEU A 214 3.99 22.61 -15.85
N ALA A 215 3.17 23.65 -15.69
CA ALA A 215 3.17 24.80 -16.58
C ALA A 215 4.54 25.48 -16.66
N LEU A 216 5.26 25.62 -15.54
CA LEU A 216 6.61 26.18 -15.52
C LEU A 216 7.59 25.36 -16.35
N TYR A 217 7.59 24.03 -16.19
CA TYR A 217 8.44 23.14 -16.97
C TYR A 217 8.09 23.15 -18.46
N GLN A 218 6.80 23.32 -18.80
CA GLN A 218 6.36 23.50 -20.18
C GLN A 218 6.87 24.82 -20.78
N LEU A 219 6.86 25.92 -20.02
CA LEU A 219 7.45 27.18 -20.45
C LEU A 219 8.97 27.10 -20.63
N GLU A 220 9.68 26.42 -19.73
CA GLU A 220 11.13 26.19 -19.87
C GLU A 220 11.50 25.49 -21.17
N LYS A 221 10.68 24.53 -21.62
CA LYS A 221 10.87 23.85 -22.91
C LYS A 221 10.71 24.76 -24.12
N LEU A 222 9.91 25.82 -24.02
CA LEU A 222 9.74 26.79 -25.10
C LEU A 222 10.99 27.65 -25.29
N ASN A 223 11.79 27.85 -24.24
CA ASN A 223 13.03 28.65 -24.29
C ASN A 223 14.19 27.94 -25.02
N ILE A 224 14.01 26.68 -25.42
CA ILE A 224 15.01 25.90 -26.18
C ILE A 224 14.86 26.16 -27.71
N TYR A 225 13.85 26.93 -28.11
CA TYR A 225 13.65 27.45 -29.46
C TYR A 225 13.78 28.99 -29.48
#